data_AF-E6K7D8-F1
#
_entry.id   AF-E6K7D8-F1
#
_cell.length_a   1.000
_cell.length_b   1.000
_cell.length_c   1.000
_cell.angle_alpha   90.00
_cell.angle_beta   90.00
_cell.angle_gamma   90.00
#
_symmetry.space_group_name_H-M   'P 1'
#
loop_
_entity.id
_entity.type
_entity.pdbx_description
1 polymer ?
#
loop_
_entity_poly.entity_id
_entity_poly.type
_entity_poly.pdbx_seq_one_letter_code
_entity_poly.pdbx_strand_id
1 'polypeptide(L)'
;MDFIGLHGICFGGYVFFHYLWQRNKNDMKRRLFPLFLLLCALASQAQVKREFRGAWIQCVNGQFLGMTTGQMQQTLSYQLDELQKDGVNAIIFQVRPECDALYESKLEPWSRFLTGVQGRPPMPYWDPLAWMTEQCHRRGMELHAWINPYRAKTKTTTALASNHVASLYPNRVFAYDGQYILNPGLKENKDYICKVVDDIVARYDIDGLHIDDYFYPYPAPGQQIPDAGLFDTDRRGFHNIGDWRRDNVNVFIKALSETIHRRKPWVKFGVSPFGIYRNRKNDPNGSATGGLQNYDDLYADVLLWVNNGWVDYCVPQLYWQIGHATADYKELIGWWNRQAAKRPLYIGEDVERTAKYADPENPSSHQLPAKHRLHGQMQNVQGTVLWYAKAVVDNVGNIGQALRNNYWRYPALQPSMPFLDDKAPKKPRKVKPVWTGDGYVLFWQKPKAKHWGDEANRFVVYRFGAGEKVNLDDPSKIATVTDKTHYRLPYVDGGTKYTYVVTALDRVGNESKGKKKGIKL
;
A
#
# COMPACT_ATOMS: atom_id res chain seq x y z
N MET A 1 -71.55 -60.94 48.01
CA MET A 1 -70.31 -61.33 48.68
C MET A 1 -69.18 -61.24 47.65
N ASP A 2 -68.64 -60.04 47.44
CA ASP A 2 -67.35 -59.57 47.97
C ASP A 2 -66.22 -60.65 47.96
N PHE A 3 -64.96 -60.41 47.57
CA PHE A 3 -64.14 -59.18 47.42
C PHE A 3 -62.81 -59.60 46.69
N ILE A 4 -61.92 -58.84 46.03
CA ILE A 4 -61.58 -57.41 45.72
C ILE A 4 -61.06 -57.37 44.25
N GLY A 5 -61.02 -56.19 43.58
CA GLY A 5 -60.31 -55.99 42.29
C GLY A 5 -59.29 -54.84 42.30
N LEU A 6 -58.17 -54.97 41.57
CA LEU A 6 -57.10 -53.96 41.46
C LEU A 6 -57.20 -53.10 40.17
N HIS A 7 -56.86 -51.81 40.29
CA HIS A 7 -56.43 -50.92 39.20
C HIS A 7 -55.52 -49.80 39.75
N GLY A 8 -54.51 -49.34 38.98
CA GLY A 8 -53.81 -48.08 39.31
C GLY A 8 -52.28 -47.98 39.15
N ILE A 9 -51.68 -48.34 38.00
CA ILE A 9 -50.28 -47.99 37.70
C ILE A 9 -50.12 -47.52 36.24
N CYS A 10 -50.19 -46.20 35.97
CA CYS A 10 -49.71 -45.63 34.69
C CYS A 10 -49.59 -44.08 34.63
N PHE A 11 -48.88 -43.40 35.55
CA PHE A 11 -48.69 -41.93 35.45
C PHE A 11 -47.29 -41.36 35.80
N GLY A 12 -46.39 -42.12 36.44
CA GLY A 12 -45.12 -41.56 36.94
C GLY A 12 -44.06 -41.21 35.89
N GLY A 13 -43.94 -41.98 34.80
CA GLY A 13 -42.81 -41.90 33.88
C GLY A 13 -42.75 -40.62 33.03
N TYR A 14 -43.90 -40.11 32.61
CA TYR A 14 -43.97 -39.02 31.61
C TYR A 14 -43.48 -37.67 32.17
N VAL A 15 -43.81 -37.36 33.43
CA VAL A 15 -43.43 -36.09 34.07
C VAL A 15 -41.91 -36.02 34.29
N PHE A 16 -41.29 -37.12 34.71
CA PHE A 16 -39.85 -37.16 34.99
C PHE A 16 -39.01 -36.98 33.71
N PHE A 17 -39.40 -37.65 32.62
CA PHE A 17 -38.77 -37.45 31.30
C PHE A 17 -38.93 -36.01 30.79
N HIS A 18 -40.13 -35.44 30.91
CA HIS A 18 -40.38 -34.08 30.40
C HIS A 18 -39.64 -33.00 31.22
N TYR A 19 -39.45 -33.20 32.53
CA TYR A 19 -38.67 -32.31 33.38
C TYR A 19 -37.16 -32.40 33.09
N LEU A 20 -36.62 -33.60 32.93
CA LEU A 20 -35.22 -33.80 32.52
C LEU A 20 -34.94 -33.22 31.13
N TRP A 21 -35.86 -33.36 30.18
CA TRP A 21 -35.74 -32.79 28.83
C TRP A 21 -35.74 -31.26 28.83
N GLN A 22 -36.60 -30.61 29.63
CA GLN A 22 -36.56 -29.15 29.79
C GLN A 22 -35.30 -28.67 30.49
N ARG A 23 -34.83 -29.38 31.55
CA ARG A 23 -33.60 -29.04 32.26
C ARG A 23 -32.38 -29.11 31.33
N ASN A 24 -32.25 -30.20 30.55
CA ASN A 24 -31.22 -30.33 29.52
C ASN A 24 -31.33 -29.25 28.44
N LYS A 25 -32.54 -28.90 27.96
CA LYS A 25 -32.71 -27.78 27.00
C LYS A 25 -32.18 -26.45 27.54
N ASN A 26 -32.38 -26.17 28.83
CA ASN A 26 -31.93 -24.92 29.45
C ASN A 26 -30.43 -24.93 29.74
N ASP A 27 -29.84 -26.02 30.26
CA ASP A 27 -28.38 -26.13 30.44
C ASP A 27 -27.64 -26.13 29.08
N MET A 28 -28.17 -26.84 28.08
CA MET A 28 -27.61 -26.85 26.73
C MET A 28 -27.67 -25.47 26.09
N LYS A 29 -28.77 -24.72 26.23
CA LYS A 29 -28.79 -23.30 25.84
C LYS A 29 -27.76 -22.47 26.61
N ARG A 30 -27.67 -22.64 27.93
CA ARG A 30 -26.77 -21.87 28.82
C ARG A 30 -25.28 -22.14 28.57
N ARG A 31 -24.94 -23.31 28.02
CA ARG A 31 -23.57 -23.67 27.58
C ARG A 31 -23.31 -23.35 26.10
N LEU A 32 -24.31 -23.49 25.22
CA LEU A 32 -24.16 -23.15 23.81
C LEU A 32 -24.20 -21.64 23.55
N PHE A 33 -24.91 -20.82 24.33
CA PHE A 33 -24.94 -19.36 24.12
C PHE A 33 -23.56 -18.69 24.27
N PRO A 34 -22.76 -18.94 25.32
CA PRO A 34 -21.39 -18.45 25.38
C PRO A 34 -20.49 -19.10 24.32
N LEU A 35 -20.73 -20.36 23.93
CA LEU A 35 -19.98 -21.00 22.84
C LEU A 35 -20.29 -20.38 21.47
N PHE A 36 -21.54 -19.98 21.23
CA PHE A 36 -21.98 -19.28 20.02
C PHE A 36 -21.45 -17.85 19.99
N LEU A 37 -21.38 -17.17 21.15
CA LEU A 37 -20.67 -15.89 21.26
C LEU A 37 -19.16 -16.04 21.04
N LEU A 38 -18.53 -17.13 21.48
CA LEU A 38 -17.12 -17.44 21.18
C LEU A 38 -16.90 -17.76 19.69
N LEU A 39 -17.82 -18.49 19.05
CA LEU A 39 -17.78 -18.77 17.62
C LEU A 39 -18.07 -17.52 16.78
N CYS A 40 -18.90 -16.59 17.26
CA CYS A 40 -19.01 -15.24 16.70
C CYS A 40 -17.81 -14.33 17.03
N ALA A 41 -16.98 -14.68 18.03
CA ALA A 41 -15.71 -14.02 18.30
C ALA A 41 -14.57 -14.49 17.38
N LEU A 42 -14.78 -15.54 16.57
CA LEU A 42 -14.15 -15.64 15.24
C LEU A 42 -14.79 -14.63 14.27
N ALA A 43 -14.81 -13.37 14.69
CA ALA A 43 -15.17 -12.26 13.85
C ALA A 43 -14.11 -12.14 12.76
N SER A 44 -14.42 -12.68 11.58
CA SER A 44 -13.86 -12.16 10.33
C SER A 44 -14.17 -10.66 10.32
N GLN A 45 -13.16 -9.85 10.65
CA GLN A 45 -13.33 -8.40 10.82
C GLN A 45 -13.77 -7.85 9.47
N ALA A 46 -15.04 -7.42 9.40
CA ALA A 46 -15.70 -7.16 8.14
C ALA A 46 -14.87 -6.19 7.29
N GLN A 47 -14.44 -6.67 6.12
CA GLN A 47 -13.41 -6.00 5.33
C GLN A 47 -13.79 -4.55 5.08
N VAL A 48 -12.87 -3.63 5.35
CA VAL A 48 -13.08 -2.21 5.06
C VAL A 48 -13.12 -1.96 3.55
N LYS A 49 -13.93 -0.98 3.15
CA LYS A 49 -14.03 -0.53 1.76
C LYS A 49 -12.85 0.32 1.30
N ARG A 50 -12.15 0.99 2.23
CA ARG A 50 -11.00 1.85 1.94
C ARG A 50 -9.77 1.33 2.66
N GLU A 51 -8.76 0.94 1.89
CA GLU A 51 -7.51 0.34 2.37
C GLU A 51 -6.45 0.50 1.29
N PHE A 52 -5.28 1.03 1.62
CA PHE A 52 -4.13 1.01 0.71
C PHE A 52 -3.51 -0.39 0.74
N ARG A 53 -3.45 -1.06 -0.40
CA ARG A 53 -2.90 -2.41 -0.54
C ARG A 53 -1.78 -2.35 -1.55
N GLY A 54 -0.60 -2.02 -1.05
CA GLY A 54 0.60 -1.82 -1.84
C GLY A 54 1.46 -3.07 -1.99
N ALA A 55 2.26 -3.13 -3.04
CA ALA A 55 3.39 -4.04 -3.14
C ALA A 55 4.59 -3.36 -3.81
N TRP A 56 5.80 -3.56 -3.27
CA TRP A 56 7.03 -3.02 -3.86
C TRP A 56 7.61 -3.96 -4.93
N ILE A 57 7.82 -3.44 -6.14
CA ILE A 57 8.56 -4.11 -7.21
C ILE A 57 9.89 -3.38 -7.39
N GLN A 58 10.97 -3.98 -6.87
CA GLN A 58 12.32 -3.44 -6.91
C GLN A 58 13.12 -3.98 -8.11
N CYS A 59 13.91 -3.13 -8.77
CA CYS A 59 14.83 -3.54 -9.83
C CYS A 59 16.26 -3.75 -9.32
N VAL A 60 16.62 -3.11 -8.20
CA VAL A 60 17.98 -3.10 -7.62
C VAL A 60 18.48 -4.47 -7.14
N ASN A 61 17.57 -5.45 -6.97
CA ASN A 61 17.92 -6.86 -6.69
C ASN A 61 18.44 -7.61 -7.93
N GLY A 62 18.39 -7.00 -9.12
CA GLY A 62 18.82 -7.61 -10.38
C GLY A 62 17.80 -8.54 -11.03
N GLN A 63 16.53 -8.56 -10.61
CA GLN A 63 15.54 -9.54 -11.10
C GLN A 63 15.27 -9.52 -12.62
N PHE A 64 15.67 -8.45 -13.33
CA PHE A 64 15.53 -8.31 -14.78
C PHE A 64 16.84 -8.53 -15.56
N LEU A 65 17.97 -8.74 -14.87
CA LEU A 65 19.28 -8.90 -15.53
C LEU A 65 19.31 -10.18 -16.38
N GLY A 66 19.72 -10.04 -17.65
CA GLY A 66 19.73 -11.12 -18.63
C GLY A 66 18.38 -11.39 -19.32
N MET A 67 17.31 -10.68 -18.93
CA MET A 67 16.02 -10.77 -19.63
C MET A 67 15.99 -9.89 -20.88
N THR A 68 15.31 -10.36 -21.93
CA THR A 68 14.86 -9.51 -23.04
C THR A 68 13.66 -8.64 -22.63
N THR A 69 13.36 -7.59 -23.41
CA THR A 69 12.16 -6.76 -23.25
C THR A 69 10.87 -7.60 -23.14
N GLY A 70 10.70 -8.62 -23.98
CA GLY A 70 9.52 -9.49 -23.94
C GLY A 70 9.42 -10.32 -22.66
N GLN A 71 10.55 -10.85 -22.16
CA GLN A 71 10.60 -11.58 -20.89
C GLN A 71 10.31 -10.67 -19.70
N MET A 72 10.87 -9.45 -19.66
CA MET A 72 10.54 -8.46 -18.62
C MET A 72 9.04 -8.13 -18.61
N GLN A 73 8.44 -7.87 -19.78
CA GLN A 73 7.01 -7.60 -19.92
C GLN A 73 6.15 -8.80 -19.50
N GLN A 74 6.56 -10.03 -19.82
CA GLN A 74 5.85 -11.24 -19.40
C GLN A 74 5.94 -11.46 -17.88
N THR A 75 7.14 -11.34 -17.29
CA THR A 75 7.36 -11.47 -15.85
C THR A 75 6.59 -10.41 -15.06
N LEU A 76 6.62 -9.15 -15.49
CA LEU A 76 5.86 -8.07 -14.85
C LEU A 76 4.35 -8.26 -15.03
N SER A 77 3.87 -8.70 -16.20
CA SER A 77 2.44 -8.99 -16.41
C SER A 77 1.96 -10.08 -15.44
N TYR A 78 2.72 -11.15 -15.28
CA TYR A 78 2.42 -12.23 -14.33
C TYR A 78 2.43 -11.75 -12.87
N GLN A 79 3.44 -10.97 -12.46
CA GLN A 79 3.46 -10.36 -11.12
C GLN A 79 2.21 -9.50 -10.89
N LEU A 80 1.87 -8.60 -11.82
CA LEU A 80 0.70 -7.74 -11.73
C LEU A 80 -0.63 -8.54 -11.70
N ASP A 81 -0.71 -9.66 -12.41
CA ASP A 81 -1.90 -10.53 -12.43
C ASP A 81 -2.10 -11.30 -11.11
N GLU A 82 -1.04 -11.85 -10.50
CA GLU A 82 -1.18 -12.50 -9.18
C GLU A 82 -1.41 -11.49 -8.05
N LEU A 83 -0.71 -10.34 -8.05
CA LEU A 83 -0.94 -9.28 -7.06
C LEU A 83 -2.38 -8.75 -7.12
N GLN A 84 -2.95 -8.58 -8.32
CA GLN A 84 -4.36 -8.21 -8.48
C GLN A 84 -5.30 -9.29 -7.93
N LYS A 85 -5.00 -10.58 -8.14
CA LYS A 85 -5.77 -11.71 -7.56
C LYS A 85 -5.68 -11.75 -6.03
N ASP A 86 -4.53 -11.37 -5.47
CA ASP A 86 -4.31 -11.22 -4.03
C ASP A 86 -5.01 -10.01 -3.42
N GLY A 87 -5.51 -9.09 -4.26
CA GLY A 87 -6.30 -7.93 -3.85
C GLY A 87 -5.49 -6.63 -3.70
N VAL A 88 -4.23 -6.61 -4.16
CA VAL A 88 -3.38 -5.41 -4.26
C VAL A 88 -4.07 -4.36 -5.14
N ASN A 89 -4.03 -3.09 -4.70
CA ASN A 89 -4.65 -1.96 -5.41
C ASN A 89 -3.67 -0.81 -5.72
N ALA A 90 -2.40 -0.93 -5.31
CA ALA A 90 -1.32 -0.02 -5.67
C ALA A 90 0.00 -0.77 -5.88
N ILE A 91 0.76 -0.38 -6.89
CA ILE A 91 2.10 -0.92 -7.19
C ILE A 91 3.12 0.19 -7.00
N ILE A 92 4.13 -0.07 -6.18
CA ILE A 92 5.24 0.86 -5.94
C ILE A 92 6.45 0.32 -6.71
N PHE A 93 6.69 0.88 -7.90
CA PHE A 93 7.68 0.38 -8.86
C PHE A 93 8.95 1.23 -8.84
N GLN A 94 10.11 0.58 -8.68
CA GLN A 94 11.40 1.27 -8.60
C GLN A 94 11.85 1.77 -9.97
N VAL A 95 11.70 3.07 -10.22
CA VAL A 95 12.06 3.72 -11.51
C VAL A 95 13.44 4.35 -11.51
N ARG A 96 14.03 4.58 -10.33
CA ARG A 96 15.33 5.24 -10.15
C ARG A 96 16.14 4.63 -8.99
N PRO A 97 16.93 3.57 -9.20
CA PRO A 97 17.65 2.87 -8.12
C PRO A 97 19.00 3.52 -7.74
N GLU A 98 19.74 4.13 -8.68
CA GLU A 98 21.08 4.70 -8.45
C GLU A 98 21.43 5.93 -9.34
N CYS A 99 20.54 6.94 -9.43
CA CYS A 99 20.65 8.09 -10.35
C CYS A 99 20.67 7.69 -11.85
N ASP A 100 19.96 6.61 -12.14
CA ASP A 100 19.73 6.01 -13.44
C ASP A 100 18.23 5.69 -13.62
N ALA A 101 17.75 5.54 -14.85
CA ALA A 101 16.33 5.58 -15.19
C ALA A 101 15.79 4.26 -15.78
N LEU A 102 14.68 3.74 -15.24
CA LEU A 102 13.86 2.70 -15.89
C LEU A 102 12.74 3.32 -16.74
N TYR A 103 13.09 4.38 -17.47
CA TYR A 103 12.21 5.22 -18.29
C TYR A 103 13.08 6.09 -19.22
N GLU A 104 12.55 6.61 -20.34
CA GLU A 104 13.32 7.53 -21.19
C GLU A 104 13.61 8.83 -20.43
N SER A 105 14.88 9.21 -20.30
CA SER A 105 15.28 10.40 -19.54
C SER A 105 16.38 11.17 -20.25
N LYS A 106 16.24 12.50 -20.24
CA LYS A 106 17.24 13.47 -20.71
C LYS A 106 18.10 14.02 -19.58
N LEU A 107 17.89 13.53 -18.36
CA LEU A 107 18.54 13.99 -17.12
C LEU A 107 19.38 12.90 -16.46
N GLU A 108 19.12 11.63 -16.79
CA GLU A 108 19.74 10.44 -16.20
C GLU A 108 19.97 9.35 -17.26
N PRO A 109 21.04 8.54 -17.16
CA PRO A 109 21.26 7.41 -18.07
C PRO A 109 20.22 6.31 -17.85
N TRP A 110 19.93 5.52 -18.89
CA TRP A 110 19.16 4.27 -18.75
C TRP A 110 19.77 3.34 -17.69
N SER A 111 18.91 2.70 -16.92
CA SER A 111 19.35 1.87 -15.80
C SER A 111 20.03 0.58 -16.23
N ARG A 112 21.17 0.29 -15.63
CA ARG A 112 21.88 -0.99 -15.84
C ARG A 112 21.06 -2.20 -15.39
N PHE A 113 20.06 -2.02 -14.53
CA PHE A 113 19.19 -3.10 -14.08
C PHE A 113 18.27 -3.63 -15.19
N LEU A 114 18.17 -2.94 -16.34
CA LEU A 114 17.46 -3.41 -17.55
C LEU A 114 18.35 -4.18 -18.55
N THR A 115 19.65 -3.87 -18.61
CA THR A 115 20.52 -4.29 -19.75
C THR A 115 21.93 -4.73 -19.35
N GLY A 116 22.27 -4.69 -18.07
CA GLY A 116 23.62 -4.87 -17.53
C GLY A 116 24.51 -3.63 -17.62
N VAL A 117 24.15 -2.60 -18.41
CA VAL A 117 25.04 -1.46 -18.71
C VAL A 117 24.29 -0.13 -18.57
N GLN A 118 24.79 0.80 -17.76
CA GLN A 118 24.18 2.13 -17.64
C GLN A 118 24.23 2.89 -18.98
N GLY A 119 23.20 3.66 -19.27
CA GLY A 119 23.06 4.45 -20.50
C GLY A 119 22.52 3.68 -21.70
N ARG A 120 22.46 2.34 -21.64
CA ARG A 120 21.94 1.50 -22.73
C ARG A 120 20.43 1.23 -22.57
N PRO A 121 19.56 1.66 -23.51
CA PRO A 121 18.14 1.34 -23.49
C PRO A 121 17.88 -0.17 -23.72
N PRO A 122 16.72 -0.69 -23.27
CA PRO A 122 16.29 -2.05 -23.58
C PRO A 122 16.07 -2.24 -25.09
N MET A 123 16.16 -3.48 -25.57
CA MET A 123 16.03 -3.84 -26.99
C MET A 123 15.19 -5.12 -27.16
N PRO A 124 14.07 -5.11 -27.90
CA PRO A 124 13.42 -3.97 -28.56
C PRO A 124 13.11 -2.80 -27.62
N TYR A 125 13.07 -1.57 -28.18
CA TYR A 125 12.85 -0.35 -27.41
C TYR A 125 11.56 -0.40 -26.61
N TRP A 126 11.63 0.04 -25.36
CA TRP A 126 10.55 0.01 -24.39
C TRP A 126 10.81 1.03 -23.28
N ASP A 127 9.76 1.72 -22.84
CA ASP A 127 9.78 2.55 -21.63
C ASP A 127 9.04 1.78 -20.51
N PRO A 128 9.76 1.25 -19.50
CA PRO A 128 9.15 0.47 -18.43
C PRO A 128 8.15 1.25 -17.58
N LEU A 129 8.37 2.54 -17.30
CA LEU A 129 7.47 3.36 -16.48
C LEU A 129 6.15 3.65 -17.21
N ALA A 130 6.20 4.05 -18.49
CA ALA A 130 4.99 4.24 -19.29
C ALA A 130 4.16 2.95 -19.35
N TRP A 131 4.82 1.83 -19.61
CA TRP A 131 4.17 0.52 -19.70
C TRP A 131 3.61 0.06 -18.34
N MET A 132 4.37 0.18 -17.25
CA MET A 132 3.88 -0.17 -15.90
C MET A 132 2.68 0.68 -15.50
N THR A 133 2.65 1.97 -15.89
CA THR A 133 1.51 2.86 -15.62
C THR A 133 0.26 2.31 -16.30
N GLU A 134 0.35 2.05 -17.61
CA GLU A 134 -0.74 1.48 -18.40
C GLU A 134 -1.20 0.12 -17.86
N GLN A 135 -0.26 -0.78 -17.52
CA GLN A 135 -0.58 -2.13 -17.05
C GLN A 135 -1.21 -2.16 -15.66
N CYS A 136 -0.88 -1.21 -14.78
CA CYS A 136 -1.55 -1.06 -13.48
C CYS A 136 -2.96 -0.49 -13.67
N HIS A 137 -3.10 0.59 -14.46
CA HIS A 137 -4.40 1.22 -14.73
C HIS A 137 -5.39 0.27 -15.40
N ARG A 138 -4.96 -0.53 -16.38
CA ARG A 138 -5.77 -1.59 -17.00
C ARG A 138 -6.29 -2.65 -16.01
N ARG A 139 -5.63 -2.80 -14.86
CA ARG A 139 -5.98 -3.69 -13.74
C ARG A 139 -6.71 -2.96 -12.60
N GLY A 140 -6.97 -1.66 -12.75
CA GLY A 140 -7.57 -0.81 -11.71
C GLY A 140 -6.63 -0.43 -10.57
N MET A 141 -5.37 -0.87 -10.61
CA MET A 141 -4.33 -0.56 -9.63
C MET A 141 -3.70 0.81 -9.90
N GLU A 142 -3.30 1.50 -8.85
CA GLU A 142 -2.50 2.72 -8.95
C GLU A 142 -1.02 2.41 -9.19
N LEU A 143 -0.31 3.27 -9.94
CA LEU A 143 1.15 3.21 -10.00
C LEU A 143 1.79 4.36 -9.22
N HIS A 144 2.64 4.01 -8.27
CA HIS A 144 3.49 4.93 -7.54
C HIS A 144 4.95 4.76 -8.01
N ALA A 145 5.52 5.81 -8.60
CA ALA A 145 6.90 5.80 -9.06
C ALA A 145 7.86 5.96 -7.88
N TRP A 146 8.61 4.90 -7.56
CA TRP A 146 9.58 4.88 -6.47
C TRP A 146 10.97 5.27 -6.98
N ILE A 147 11.52 6.32 -6.37
CA ILE A 147 12.91 6.73 -6.54
C ILE A 147 13.70 6.51 -5.25
N ASN A 148 14.95 6.10 -5.39
CA ASN A 148 15.94 6.40 -4.38
C ASN A 148 16.42 7.85 -4.61
N PRO A 149 16.39 8.76 -3.62
CA PRO A 149 16.72 10.17 -3.85
C PRO A 149 18.23 10.41 -3.98
N TYR A 150 19.07 9.83 -3.11
CA TYR A 150 20.47 10.21 -3.00
C TYR A 150 21.49 9.17 -3.52
N ARG A 151 21.15 7.88 -3.64
CA ARG A 151 22.12 6.90 -4.16
C ARG A 151 22.45 7.20 -5.62
N ALA A 152 23.72 7.35 -5.93
CA ALA A 152 24.28 7.57 -7.27
C ALA A 152 25.11 6.37 -7.79
N LYS A 153 25.38 5.38 -6.94
CA LYS A 153 26.10 4.14 -7.30
C LYS A 153 25.91 3.12 -6.18
N THR A 154 25.41 1.93 -6.47
CA THR A 154 25.41 0.78 -5.54
C THR A 154 26.81 0.13 -5.42
N LYS A 155 26.99 -0.75 -4.41
CA LYS A 155 28.22 -1.54 -4.24
C LYS A 155 28.58 -2.39 -5.48
N THR A 156 27.57 -2.91 -6.20
CA THR A 156 27.76 -3.80 -7.35
C THR A 156 27.91 -3.08 -8.70
N THR A 157 27.84 -1.75 -8.72
CA THR A 157 28.08 -0.94 -9.92
C THR A 157 29.57 -0.73 -10.11
N THR A 158 30.11 -1.24 -11.21
CA THR A 158 31.55 -1.18 -11.54
C THR A 158 31.92 -0.04 -12.48
N ALA A 159 30.98 0.42 -13.31
CA ALA A 159 31.16 1.53 -14.24
C ALA A 159 29.90 2.43 -14.26
N LEU A 160 30.10 3.71 -14.55
CA LEU A 160 29.04 4.71 -14.70
C LEU A 160 28.99 5.21 -16.14
N ALA A 161 27.81 5.62 -16.61
CA ALA A 161 27.71 6.27 -17.92
C ALA A 161 28.44 7.64 -17.94
N SER A 162 28.90 8.08 -19.10
CA SER A 162 29.59 9.38 -19.24
C SER A 162 28.69 10.59 -18.93
N ASN A 163 27.38 10.46 -19.16
CA ASN A 163 26.36 11.46 -18.80
C ASN A 163 25.76 11.28 -17.39
N HIS A 164 26.29 10.36 -16.58
CA HIS A 164 25.81 10.14 -15.21
C HIS A 164 26.23 11.30 -14.28
N VAL A 165 25.40 11.65 -13.30
CA VAL A 165 25.60 12.84 -12.44
C VAL A 165 26.95 12.83 -11.70
N ALA A 166 27.41 11.67 -11.22
CA ALA A 166 28.70 11.51 -10.56
C ALA A 166 29.90 11.56 -11.52
N SER A 167 29.69 11.29 -12.81
CA SER A 167 30.72 11.42 -13.87
C SER A 167 30.87 12.87 -14.29
N LEU A 168 29.75 13.59 -14.43
CA LEU A 168 29.71 15.00 -14.84
C LEU A 168 30.09 15.96 -13.70
N TYR A 169 29.74 15.62 -12.46
CA TYR A 169 29.92 16.47 -11.27
C TYR A 169 30.45 15.65 -10.09
N PRO A 170 31.71 15.18 -10.13
CA PRO A 170 32.27 14.33 -9.07
C PRO A 170 32.31 15.02 -7.70
N ASN A 171 32.37 16.35 -7.65
CA ASN A 171 32.27 17.16 -6.43
C ASN A 171 30.88 17.18 -5.79
N ARG A 172 29.84 16.69 -6.48
CA ARG A 172 28.46 16.63 -5.96
C ARG A 172 28.12 15.32 -5.26
N VAL A 173 29.01 14.32 -5.30
CA VAL A 173 28.87 13.05 -4.59
C VAL A 173 29.97 12.84 -3.57
N PHE A 174 29.74 11.94 -2.61
CA PHE A 174 30.81 11.36 -1.80
C PHE A 174 30.77 9.83 -1.85
N ALA A 175 31.92 9.21 -1.61
CA ALA A 175 32.03 7.77 -1.44
C ALA A 175 31.71 7.36 0.01
N TYR A 176 30.87 6.35 0.18
CA TYR A 176 30.54 5.78 1.49
C TYR A 176 30.12 4.32 1.33
N ASP A 177 30.73 3.41 2.07
CA ASP A 177 30.43 1.97 2.05
C ASP A 177 30.31 1.39 0.62
N GLY A 178 31.32 1.64 -0.22
CA GLY A 178 31.38 1.18 -1.63
C GLY A 178 30.36 1.83 -2.58
N GLN A 179 29.46 2.66 -2.07
CA GLN A 179 28.47 3.43 -2.82
C GLN A 179 28.99 4.84 -3.13
N TYR A 180 28.34 5.52 -4.09
CA TYR A 180 28.36 6.97 -4.19
C TYR A 180 26.99 7.52 -3.79
N ILE A 181 26.99 8.58 -3.00
CA ILE A 181 25.80 9.27 -2.49
C ILE A 181 25.87 10.73 -2.93
N LEU A 182 24.81 11.26 -3.55
CA LEU A 182 24.62 12.70 -3.76
C LEU A 182 24.59 13.38 -2.39
N ASN A 183 25.52 14.30 -2.13
CA ASN A 183 25.60 14.95 -0.83
C ASN A 183 24.31 15.75 -0.55
N PRO A 184 23.52 15.42 0.49
CA PRO A 184 22.24 16.11 0.75
C PRO A 184 22.42 17.57 1.16
N GLY A 185 23.60 17.96 1.66
CA GLY A 185 23.92 19.35 2.00
C GLY A 185 24.21 20.26 0.81
N LEU A 186 24.18 19.75 -0.44
CA LEU A 186 24.36 20.57 -1.64
C LEU A 186 23.01 20.92 -2.27
N LYS A 187 22.75 22.23 -2.40
CA LYS A 187 21.54 22.77 -3.02
C LYS A 187 21.34 22.25 -4.46
N GLU A 188 22.44 22.06 -5.19
CA GLU A 188 22.48 21.54 -6.56
C GLU A 188 21.92 20.12 -6.64
N ASN A 189 22.09 19.30 -5.60
CA ASN A 189 21.56 17.95 -5.54
C ASN A 189 20.05 17.95 -5.27
N LYS A 190 19.61 18.74 -4.28
CA LYS A 190 18.19 18.97 -4.01
C LYS A 190 17.45 19.45 -5.27
N ASP A 191 17.98 20.49 -5.93
CA ASP A 191 17.38 21.08 -7.13
C ASP A 191 17.40 20.09 -8.32
N TYR A 192 18.47 19.30 -8.47
CA TYR A 192 18.56 18.24 -9.49
C TYR A 192 17.54 17.12 -9.29
N ILE A 193 17.39 16.60 -8.07
CA ILE A 193 16.40 15.54 -7.78
C ILE A 193 14.98 16.09 -7.97
N CYS A 194 14.71 17.34 -7.58
CA CYS A 194 13.44 18.00 -7.88
C CYS A 194 13.19 18.12 -9.39
N LYS A 195 14.21 18.44 -10.20
CA LYS A 195 14.10 18.49 -11.67
C LYS A 195 13.80 17.11 -12.30
N VAL A 196 14.41 16.04 -11.79
CA VAL A 196 14.13 14.65 -12.21
C VAL A 196 12.68 14.27 -11.87
N VAL A 197 12.22 14.60 -10.67
CA VAL A 197 10.82 14.36 -10.25
C VAL A 197 9.83 15.19 -11.05
N ASP A 198 10.14 16.46 -11.34
CA ASP A 198 9.29 17.34 -12.16
C ASP A 198 9.08 16.75 -13.58
N ASP A 199 10.13 16.20 -14.17
CA ASP A 199 10.09 15.53 -15.48
C ASP A 199 9.27 14.23 -15.45
N ILE A 200 9.46 13.39 -14.42
CA ILE A 200 8.64 12.18 -14.20
C ILE A 200 7.15 12.55 -14.03
N VAL A 201 6.84 13.47 -13.11
CA VAL A 201 5.46 13.87 -12.80
C VAL A 201 4.83 14.59 -13.99
N ALA A 202 5.59 15.32 -14.81
CA ALA A 202 5.08 15.91 -16.04
C ALA A 202 4.68 14.85 -17.07
N ARG A 203 5.60 13.93 -17.43
CA ARG A 203 5.45 13.06 -18.60
C ARG A 203 4.60 11.80 -18.36
N TYR A 204 4.65 11.20 -17.17
CA TYR A 204 3.98 9.92 -16.90
C TYR A 204 2.69 10.12 -16.09
N ASP A 205 1.66 9.30 -16.33
CA ASP A 205 0.36 9.40 -15.64
C ASP A 205 0.33 8.63 -14.31
N ILE A 206 1.39 8.78 -13.53
CA ILE A 206 1.53 8.17 -12.20
C ILE A 206 0.48 8.71 -11.22
N ASP A 207 0.04 7.86 -10.29
CA ASP A 207 -0.92 8.22 -9.24
C ASP A 207 -0.22 8.69 -7.95
N GLY A 208 1.08 8.41 -7.83
CA GLY A 208 1.94 8.88 -6.75
C GLY A 208 3.44 8.85 -7.07
N LEU A 209 4.20 9.59 -6.28
CA LEU A 209 5.67 9.46 -6.18
C LEU A 209 6.01 8.88 -4.80
N HIS A 210 7.01 8.01 -4.76
CA HIS A 210 7.46 7.36 -3.54
C HIS A 210 8.97 7.50 -3.34
N ILE A 211 9.40 7.66 -2.09
CA ILE A 211 10.79 7.50 -1.67
C ILE A 211 10.90 6.45 -0.56
N ASP A 212 12.04 5.77 -0.54
CA ASP A 212 12.41 4.77 0.46
C ASP A 212 13.11 5.43 1.68
N ASP A 213 13.82 4.61 2.46
CA ASP A 213 14.47 4.92 3.72
C ASP A 213 15.89 5.52 3.58
N TYR A 214 16.40 5.65 2.36
CA TYR A 214 17.77 6.11 2.10
C TYR A 214 17.84 7.63 1.97
N PHE A 215 18.08 8.29 3.11
CA PHE A 215 18.34 9.73 3.19
C PHE A 215 19.85 9.98 3.18
N TYR A 216 20.45 10.28 4.33
CA TYR A 216 21.88 10.04 4.54
C TYR A 216 22.17 8.53 4.61
N PRO A 217 23.41 8.07 4.36
CA PRO A 217 23.72 6.65 4.34
C PRO A 217 23.60 6.02 5.73
N TYR A 218 23.18 4.75 5.74
CA TYR A 218 23.21 3.88 6.92
C TYR A 218 24.63 3.84 7.53
N PRO A 219 24.79 3.96 8.86
CA PRO A 219 26.11 3.91 9.50
C PRO A 219 26.91 2.64 9.17
N ALA A 220 28.07 2.80 8.56
CA ALA A 220 29.01 1.73 8.26
C ALA A 220 30.21 1.76 9.24
N PRO A 221 30.69 0.60 9.73
CA PRO A 221 31.81 0.55 10.67
C PRO A 221 33.05 1.29 10.16
N GLY A 222 33.59 2.18 11.00
CA GLY A 222 34.79 2.96 10.71
C GLY A 222 34.62 4.12 9.72
N GLN A 223 33.41 4.39 9.20
CA GLN A 223 33.20 5.42 8.18
C GLN A 223 32.37 6.60 8.67
N GLN A 224 32.94 7.80 8.58
CA GLN A 224 32.26 9.07 8.84
C GLN A 224 31.68 9.64 7.53
N ILE A 225 30.57 10.37 7.63
CA ILE A 225 29.97 11.07 6.48
C ILE A 225 30.84 12.31 6.19
N PRO A 226 31.41 12.46 4.98
CA PRO A 226 32.41 13.50 4.68
C PRO A 226 31.77 14.83 4.28
N ASP A 227 30.92 15.39 5.14
CA ASP A 227 30.19 16.65 4.94
C ASP A 227 30.55 17.74 5.96
N ALA A 228 31.48 17.48 6.89
CA ALA A 228 31.91 18.43 7.92
C ALA A 228 32.37 19.79 7.36
N GLY A 229 33.12 19.79 6.25
CA GLY A 229 33.54 21.04 5.59
C GLY A 229 32.38 21.84 4.99
N LEU A 230 31.32 21.17 4.50
CA LEU A 230 30.11 21.85 4.04
C LEU A 230 29.34 22.44 5.23
N PHE A 231 29.19 21.67 6.31
CA PHE A 231 28.61 22.16 7.55
C PHE A 231 29.33 23.42 8.03
N ASP A 232 30.66 23.42 8.11
CA ASP A 232 31.44 24.59 8.55
C ASP A 232 31.23 25.83 7.67
N THR A 233 31.05 25.67 6.35
CA THR A 233 30.74 26.79 5.44
C THR A 233 29.28 27.24 5.42
N ASP A 234 28.33 26.33 5.69
CA ASP A 234 26.89 26.56 5.59
C ASP A 234 26.15 26.10 6.86
N ARG A 235 26.60 26.52 8.05
CA ARG A 235 25.98 26.07 9.32
C ARG A 235 24.51 26.47 9.44
N ARG A 236 24.06 27.53 8.75
CA ARG A 236 22.67 28.05 8.74
C ARG A 236 22.04 28.22 10.14
N GLY A 237 22.86 28.53 11.15
CA GLY A 237 22.48 28.70 12.55
C GLY A 237 22.53 27.42 13.40
N PHE A 238 22.80 26.25 12.83
CA PHE A 238 22.92 25.00 13.57
C PHE A 238 24.31 24.87 14.23
N HIS A 239 24.31 24.54 15.52
CA HIS A 239 25.54 24.22 16.28
C HIS A 239 25.89 22.73 16.27
N ASN A 240 24.96 21.87 15.82
CA ASN A 240 25.12 20.42 15.73
C ASN A 240 24.97 19.98 14.26
N ILE A 241 25.95 19.23 13.74
CA ILE A 241 25.93 18.76 12.36
C ILE A 241 24.76 17.82 12.07
N GLY A 242 24.26 17.08 13.06
CA GLY A 242 23.08 16.23 12.92
C GLY A 242 21.78 17.01 12.73
N ASP A 243 21.63 18.16 13.38
CA ASP A 243 20.47 19.05 13.14
C ASP A 243 20.54 19.69 11.75
N TRP A 244 21.72 20.10 11.31
CA TRP A 244 21.94 20.57 9.94
C TRP A 244 21.66 19.47 8.89
N ARG A 245 22.12 18.23 9.12
CA ARG A 245 21.80 17.07 8.25
C ARG A 245 20.29 16.82 8.20
N ARG A 246 19.60 16.83 9.35
CA ARG A 246 18.13 16.71 9.40
C ARG A 246 17.45 17.81 8.59
N ASP A 247 17.91 19.05 8.75
CA ASP A 247 17.33 20.19 8.04
C ASP A 247 17.58 20.14 6.51
N ASN A 248 18.75 19.68 6.06
CA ASN A 248 19.02 19.44 4.64
C ASN A 248 17.97 18.49 4.02
N VAL A 249 17.63 17.40 4.74
CA VAL A 249 16.57 16.48 4.32
C VAL A 249 15.19 17.13 4.42
N ASN A 250 14.88 17.85 5.50
CA ASN A 250 13.60 18.57 5.68
C ASN A 250 13.31 19.53 4.52
N VAL A 251 14.29 20.36 4.15
CA VAL A 251 14.20 21.32 3.04
C VAL A 251 14.05 20.61 1.69
N PHE A 252 14.69 19.45 1.50
CA PHE A 252 14.47 18.60 0.32
C PHE A 252 13.05 18.04 0.27
N ILE A 253 12.55 17.42 1.34
CA ILE A 253 11.21 16.80 1.38
C ILE A 253 10.12 17.85 1.09
N LYS A 254 10.23 19.03 1.71
CA LYS A 254 9.33 20.16 1.43
C LYS A 254 9.38 20.59 -0.04
N ALA A 255 10.58 20.78 -0.60
CA ALA A 255 10.76 21.19 -1.99
C ALA A 255 10.26 20.13 -3.00
N LEU A 256 10.39 18.84 -2.66
CA LEU A 256 9.92 17.74 -3.49
C LEU A 256 8.38 17.69 -3.52
N SER A 257 7.75 17.77 -2.34
CA SER A 257 6.29 17.84 -2.18
C SER A 257 5.69 18.97 -3.01
N GLU A 258 6.19 20.19 -2.82
CA GLU A 258 5.74 21.34 -3.62
C GLU A 258 5.95 21.15 -5.12
N THR A 259 7.02 20.46 -5.55
CA THR A 259 7.29 20.23 -6.98
C THR A 259 6.29 19.27 -7.59
N ILE A 260 5.97 18.17 -6.88
CA ILE A 260 4.94 17.20 -7.29
C ILE A 260 3.58 17.90 -7.39
N HIS A 261 3.14 18.57 -6.31
CA HIS A 261 1.81 19.17 -6.25
C HIS A 261 1.65 20.40 -7.17
N ARG A 262 2.72 21.18 -7.43
CA ARG A 262 2.72 22.22 -8.48
C ARG A 262 2.52 21.64 -9.88
N ARG A 263 3.07 20.46 -10.16
CA ARG A 263 3.03 19.82 -11.49
C ARG A 263 1.72 19.08 -11.73
N LYS A 264 1.28 18.26 -10.78
CA LYS A 264 0.00 17.53 -10.78
C LYS A 264 -0.53 17.42 -9.34
N PRO A 265 -1.50 18.28 -8.92
CA PRO A 265 -1.99 18.34 -7.53
C PRO A 265 -2.55 17.03 -6.95
N TRP A 266 -2.92 16.07 -7.81
CA TRP A 266 -3.47 14.77 -7.40
C TRP A 266 -2.43 13.66 -7.22
N VAL A 267 -1.16 13.89 -7.57
CA VAL A 267 -0.10 12.87 -7.47
C VAL A 267 0.37 12.80 -6.02
N LYS A 268 0.06 11.68 -5.37
CA LYS A 268 0.31 11.46 -3.94
C LYS A 268 1.81 11.34 -3.68
N PHE A 269 2.39 12.17 -2.82
CA PHE A 269 3.77 11.99 -2.38
C PHE A 269 3.82 11.16 -1.09
N GLY A 270 4.63 10.10 -1.03
CA GLY A 270 4.79 9.35 0.22
C GLY A 270 6.18 8.78 0.44
N VAL A 271 6.43 8.43 1.70
CA VAL A 271 7.74 7.99 2.20
C VAL A 271 7.64 6.64 2.90
N SER A 272 8.62 5.76 2.67
CA SER A 272 8.79 4.48 3.37
C SER A 272 10.03 4.54 4.28
N PRO A 273 9.93 5.17 5.46
CA PRO A 273 11.06 5.30 6.38
C PRO A 273 11.38 3.99 7.08
N PHE A 274 12.56 3.91 7.70
CA PHE A 274 12.93 2.79 8.55
C PHE A 274 11.89 2.58 9.68
N GLY A 275 11.69 1.35 10.15
CA GLY A 275 10.58 1.07 11.08
C GLY A 275 10.72 1.68 12.49
N ILE A 276 11.93 2.06 12.93
CA ILE A 276 12.15 2.77 14.20
C ILE A 276 12.38 4.26 13.93
N TYR A 277 11.53 5.13 14.48
CA TYR A 277 11.76 6.58 14.41
C TYR A 277 12.88 7.02 15.35
N ARG A 278 12.69 6.78 16.67
CA ARG A 278 13.60 7.04 17.79
C ARG A 278 13.41 5.94 18.85
N ASN A 279 14.50 5.50 19.49
CA ASN A 279 14.49 4.57 20.62
C ASN A 279 14.15 5.33 21.92
N ARG A 280 13.50 4.68 22.89
CA ARG A 280 13.17 5.32 24.19
C ARG A 280 14.39 5.78 25.00
N LYS A 281 15.56 5.17 24.77
CA LYS A 281 16.85 5.57 25.37
C LYS A 281 17.39 6.91 24.82
N ASN A 282 16.93 7.32 23.63
CA ASN A 282 17.33 8.55 22.94
C ASN A 282 16.27 9.66 23.08
N ASP A 283 15.02 9.30 23.39
CA ASP A 283 13.88 10.22 23.54
C ASP A 283 12.80 9.58 24.43
N PRO A 284 12.28 10.26 25.47
CA PRO A 284 11.17 9.72 26.27
C PRO A 284 9.92 9.34 25.46
N ASN A 285 9.68 10.00 24.31
CA ASN A 285 8.57 9.69 23.40
C ASN A 285 8.88 8.54 22.44
N GLY A 286 10.11 8.02 22.44
CA GLY A 286 10.58 6.95 21.59
C GLY A 286 9.94 5.58 21.87
N SER A 287 10.00 4.73 20.86
CA SER A 287 9.52 3.34 20.95
C SER A 287 10.40 2.50 21.89
N ALA A 288 9.84 1.47 22.52
CA ALA A 288 10.56 0.51 23.37
C ALA A 288 11.46 -0.42 22.54
N THR A 289 12.46 0.16 21.90
CA THR A 289 13.36 -0.47 20.94
C THR A 289 14.81 -0.05 21.19
N GLY A 290 15.77 -0.73 20.56
CA GLY A 290 17.20 -0.49 20.76
C GLY A 290 18.04 -0.40 19.49
N GLY A 291 17.42 -0.33 18.31
CA GLY A 291 18.08 -0.43 17.00
C GLY A 291 18.52 0.91 16.38
N LEU A 292 18.75 0.88 15.06
CA LEU A 292 18.93 2.05 14.19
C LEU A 292 17.69 2.96 14.23
N GLN A 293 17.85 4.27 13.99
CA GLN A 293 16.78 5.27 14.09
C GLN A 293 16.75 6.19 12.87
N ASN A 294 15.55 6.53 12.38
CA ASN A 294 15.40 7.53 11.32
C ASN A 294 16.01 8.87 11.73
N TYR A 295 15.66 9.40 12.90
CA TYR A 295 15.98 10.78 13.26
C TYR A 295 17.48 10.98 13.57
N ASP A 296 18.07 10.04 14.30
CA ASP A 296 19.46 10.13 14.81
C ASP A 296 20.48 9.64 13.79
N ASP A 297 20.23 8.49 13.16
CA ASP A 297 21.23 7.76 12.37
C ASP A 297 21.09 8.01 10.86
N LEU A 298 19.84 8.19 10.37
CA LEU A 298 19.53 8.48 8.96
C LEU A 298 19.17 9.96 8.70
N TYR A 299 19.08 10.77 9.76
CA TYR A 299 18.76 12.21 9.74
C TYR A 299 17.40 12.53 9.09
N ALA A 300 16.39 11.70 9.34
CA ALA A 300 15.05 11.76 8.77
C ALA A 300 13.98 12.10 9.83
N ASP A 301 13.55 13.37 9.86
CA ASP A 301 12.45 13.83 10.72
C ASP A 301 11.07 13.56 10.09
N VAL A 302 10.74 12.27 10.00
CA VAL A 302 9.46 11.78 9.44
C VAL A 302 8.25 12.40 10.13
N LEU A 303 8.31 12.58 11.45
CA LEU A 303 7.18 13.15 12.19
C LEU A 303 6.97 14.62 11.82
N LEU A 304 8.02 15.42 11.60
CA LEU A 304 7.90 16.79 11.11
C LEU A 304 7.29 16.83 9.71
N TRP A 305 7.67 15.92 8.79
CA TRP A 305 7.10 15.87 7.43
C TRP A 305 5.61 15.51 7.45
N VAL A 306 5.22 14.51 8.23
CA VAL A 306 3.81 14.12 8.44
C VAL A 306 3.03 15.24 9.12
N ASN A 307 3.60 15.89 10.13
CA ASN A 307 2.89 16.90 10.93
C ASN A 307 2.66 18.23 10.21
N ASN A 308 3.53 18.59 9.26
CA ASN A 308 3.40 19.75 8.40
C ASN A 308 2.74 19.42 7.04
N GLY A 309 2.44 18.15 6.77
CA GLY A 309 1.79 17.71 5.55
C GLY A 309 2.66 17.77 4.28
N TRP A 310 3.98 17.65 4.43
CA TRP A 310 4.93 17.58 3.31
C TRP A 310 4.98 16.19 2.67
N VAL A 311 4.28 15.21 3.23
CA VAL A 311 3.98 13.91 2.62
C VAL A 311 2.48 13.63 2.75
N ASP A 312 1.88 12.99 1.76
CA ASP A 312 0.47 12.59 1.72
C ASP A 312 0.21 11.25 2.39
N TYR A 313 1.24 10.38 2.48
CA TYR A 313 1.18 9.14 3.25
C TYR A 313 2.55 8.70 3.78
N CYS A 314 2.56 7.88 4.83
CA CYS A 314 3.78 7.36 5.48
C CYS A 314 3.71 5.83 5.61
N VAL A 315 4.83 5.14 5.32
CA VAL A 315 4.91 3.66 5.28
C VAL A 315 6.11 3.13 6.08
N PRO A 316 6.13 3.24 7.42
CA PRO A 316 7.21 2.69 8.23
C PRO A 316 7.43 1.20 7.97
N GLN A 317 8.68 0.84 7.71
CA GLN A 317 9.12 -0.51 7.40
C GLN A 317 9.18 -1.38 8.67
N LEU A 318 8.04 -1.96 9.07
CA LEU A 318 7.93 -2.81 10.27
C LEU A 318 8.36 -4.25 9.96
N TYR A 319 9.57 -4.38 9.44
CA TYR A 319 10.19 -5.61 8.97
C TYR A 319 10.71 -6.48 10.13
N TRP A 320 9.93 -6.63 11.21
CA TRP A 320 10.21 -7.56 12.31
C TRP A 320 9.02 -8.47 12.59
N GLN A 321 9.30 -9.54 13.32
CA GLN A 321 8.27 -10.40 13.89
C GLN A 321 7.75 -9.81 15.22
N ILE A 322 6.50 -10.11 15.55
CA ILE A 322 5.92 -9.91 16.88
C ILE A 322 6.80 -10.67 17.89
N GLY A 323 7.19 -9.99 18.98
CA GLY A 323 8.11 -10.51 19.98
C GLY A 323 9.60 -10.33 19.66
N HIS A 324 9.98 -9.58 18.61
CA HIS A 324 11.39 -9.33 18.29
C HIS A 324 12.07 -8.43 19.35
N ALA A 325 13.00 -8.99 20.13
CA ALA A 325 13.55 -8.38 21.35
C ALA A 325 14.07 -6.94 21.23
N THR A 326 14.64 -6.54 20.09
CA THR A 326 15.22 -5.19 19.88
C THR A 326 14.24 -4.22 19.21
N ALA A 327 13.18 -4.73 18.59
CA ALA A 327 12.33 -3.99 17.64
C ALA A 327 10.98 -4.71 17.46
N ASP A 328 10.21 -4.85 18.54
CA ASP A 328 8.96 -5.60 18.50
C ASP A 328 7.94 -4.92 17.58
N TYR A 329 7.38 -5.71 16.66
CA TYR A 329 6.32 -5.28 15.75
C TYR A 329 5.10 -4.70 16.49
N LYS A 330 4.70 -5.28 17.64
CA LYS A 330 3.48 -4.90 18.38
C LYS A 330 3.64 -3.55 19.10
N GLU A 331 4.80 -3.26 19.69
CA GLU A 331 5.17 -1.90 20.12
C GLU A 331 5.24 -0.94 18.92
N LEU A 332 5.92 -1.31 17.82
CA LEU A 332 6.15 -0.39 16.71
C LEU A 332 4.87 0.01 15.97
N ILE A 333 3.97 -0.92 15.66
CA ILE A 333 2.68 -0.58 15.03
C ILE A 333 1.83 0.30 15.96
N GLY A 334 1.84 0.00 17.26
CA GLY A 334 1.18 0.80 18.30
C GLY A 334 1.77 2.20 18.43
N TRP A 335 3.09 2.33 18.30
CA TRP A 335 3.81 3.61 18.37
C TRP A 335 3.49 4.48 17.15
N TRP A 336 3.62 3.95 15.93
CA TRP A 336 3.31 4.71 14.70
C TRP A 336 1.85 5.12 14.62
N ASN A 337 0.91 4.25 15.02
CA ASN A 337 -0.52 4.56 15.13
C ASN A 337 -0.81 5.75 16.06
N ARG A 338 0.00 5.98 17.10
CA ARG A 338 -0.12 7.16 17.98
C ARG A 338 0.50 8.42 17.37
N GLN A 339 1.66 8.31 16.73
CA GLN A 339 2.50 9.47 16.40
C GLN A 339 2.31 10.04 14.97
N ALA A 340 1.93 9.21 14.00
CA ALA A 340 1.81 9.63 12.59
C ALA A 340 0.38 9.99 12.14
N ALA A 341 -0.53 10.24 13.08
CA ALA A 341 -1.98 10.33 12.83
C ALA A 341 -2.47 11.45 11.89
N LYS A 342 -1.63 12.44 11.51
CA LYS A 342 -2.05 13.55 10.63
C LYS A 342 -2.10 13.21 9.13
N ARG A 343 -1.57 12.06 8.71
CA ARG A 343 -1.62 11.56 7.32
C ARG A 343 -1.90 10.06 7.32
N PRO A 344 -2.49 9.50 6.25
CA PRO A 344 -2.64 8.07 6.05
C PRO A 344 -1.34 7.29 6.35
N LEU A 345 -1.43 6.41 7.35
CA LEU A 345 -0.36 5.53 7.80
C LEU A 345 -0.62 4.13 7.22
N TYR A 346 0.35 3.61 6.48
CA TYR A 346 0.35 2.22 6.01
C TYR A 346 1.53 1.48 6.66
N ILE A 347 1.48 0.17 6.79
CA ILE A 347 2.60 -0.60 7.37
C ILE A 347 3.37 -1.32 6.27
N GLY A 348 4.69 -1.12 6.24
CA GLY A 348 5.58 -1.93 5.42
C GLY A 348 5.80 -3.30 6.06
N GLU A 349 5.38 -4.36 5.38
CA GLU A 349 5.41 -5.74 5.89
C GLU A 349 6.42 -6.60 5.14
N ASP A 350 7.36 -7.21 5.86
CA ASP A 350 8.23 -8.24 5.28
C ASP A 350 7.46 -9.57 5.21
N VAL A 351 7.20 -10.01 3.99
CA VAL A 351 6.39 -11.21 3.67
C VAL A 351 7.10 -12.48 4.12
N GLU A 352 8.39 -12.62 3.81
CA GLU A 352 9.19 -13.81 4.14
C GLU A 352 9.35 -13.96 5.66
N ARG A 353 9.59 -12.87 6.39
CA ARG A 353 9.67 -12.88 7.86
C ARG A 353 8.31 -13.17 8.50
N THR A 354 7.22 -12.66 7.93
CA THR A 354 5.85 -12.93 8.41
C THR A 354 5.45 -14.39 8.22
N ALA A 355 5.91 -15.04 7.14
CA ALA A 355 5.75 -16.48 6.92
C ALA A 355 6.66 -17.35 7.81
N LYS A 356 7.91 -16.92 8.02
CA LYS A 356 8.97 -17.71 8.67
C LYS A 356 8.82 -17.87 10.18
N TYR A 357 8.32 -16.84 10.88
CA TYR A 357 8.18 -16.86 12.34
C TYR A 357 6.75 -17.18 12.76
N ALA A 358 6.62 -17.96 13.83
CA ALA A 358 5.33 -18.32 14.41
C ALA A 358 4.72 -17.17 15.24
N ASP A 359 3.39 -17.15 15.41
CA ASP A 359 2.68 -16.28 16.35
C ASP A 359 3.04 -16.69 17.79
N PRO A 360 3.58 -15.79 18.64
CA PRO A 360 3.83 -16.10 20.05
C PRO A 360 2.56 -16.46 20.82
N GLU A 361 1.39 -15.99 20.37
CA GLU A 361 0.07 -16.33 20.92
C GLU A 361 -0.50 -17.64 20.30
N ASN A 362 0.08 -18.13 19.18
CA ASN A 362 -0.30 -19.41 18.54
C ASN A 362 0.88 -20.03 17.75
N PRO A 363 1.75 -20.82 18.40
CA PRO A 363 2.92 -21.43 17.75
C PRO A 363 2.63 -22.37 16.55
N SER A 364 1.36 -22.73 16.31
CA SER A 364 0.96 -23.54 15.14
C SER A 364 0.75 -22.72 13.86
N SER A 365 0.83 -21.38 13.92
CA SER A 365 0.58 -20.49 12.79
C SER A 365 1.70 -19.47 12.59
N HIS A 366 1.97 -19.12 11.33
CA HIS A 366 2.76 -17.95 10.96
C HIS A 366 2.10 -16.64 11.43
N GLN A 367 2.82 -15.51 11.43
CA GLN A 367 2.32 -14.27 12.06
C GLN A 367 1.25 -13.48 11.30
N LEU A 368 0.92 -13.84 10.05
CA LEU A 368 -0.06 -13.10 9.23
C LEU A 368 -1.40 -12.81 9.95
N PRO A 369 -2.06 -13.77 10.65
CA PRO A 369 -3.31 -13.51 11.34
C PRO A 369 -3.14 -12.54 12.52
N ALA A 370 -2.04 -12.63 13.26
CA ALA A 370 -1.74 -11.76 14.38
C ALA A 370 -1.45 -10.32 13.92
N LYS A 371 -0.73 -10.16 12.82
CA LYS A 371 -0.52 -8.85 12.20
C LYS A 371 -1.83 -8.23 11.71
N HIS A 372 -2.70 -8.98 11.04
CA HIS A 372 -4.03 -8.46 10.69
C HIS A 372 -4.90 -8.12 11.93
N ARG A 373 -4.82 -8.90 13.04
CA ARG A 373 -5.46 -8.51 14.32
C ARG A 373 -4.94 -7.15 14.81
N LEU A 374 -3.62 -6.91 14.75
CA LEU A 374 -3.00 -5.66 15.18
C LEU A 374 -3.38 -4.48 14.27
N HIS A 375 -3.30 -4.63 12.95
CA HIS A 375 -3.81 -3.63 11.99
C HIS A 375 -5.27 -3.26 12.30
N GLY A 376 -6.14 -4.25 12.48
CA GLY A 376 -7.55 -4.07 12.83
C GLY A 376 -7.83 -3.43 14.19
N GLN A 377 -6.81 -3.25 15.04
CA GLN A 377 -6.87 -2.54 16.32
C GLN A 377 -6.29 -1.11 16.24
N MET A 378 -5.58 -0.75 15.16
CA MET A 378 -4.90 0.54 15.01
C MET A 378 -5.74 1.51 14.16
N GLN A 379 -6.54 2.36 14.83
CA GLN A 379 -7.49 3.30 14.19
C GLN A 379 -6.91 4.19 13.08
N ASN A 380 -5.61 4.50 13.10
CA ASN A 380 -4.96 5.37 12.11
C ASN A 380 -4.27 4.59 10.98
N VAL A 381 -4.08 3.27 11.13
CA VAL A 381 -3.52 2.40 10.09
C VAL A 381 -4.59 2.15 9.02
N GLN A 382 -4.30 2.59 7.80
CA GLN A 382 -5.24 2.63 6.68
C GLN A 382 -4.76 1.75 5.50
N GLY A 383 -3.80 0.86 5.74
CA GLY A 383 -3.28 -0.02 4.70
C GLY A 383 -1.98 -0.74 5.04
N THR A 384 -1.57 -1.57 4.09
CA THR A 384 -0.38 -2.42 4.13
C THR A 384 0.41 -2.25 2.83
N VAL A 385 1.73 -2.37 2.89
CA VAL A 385 2.58 -2.47 1.71
C VAL A 385 3.50 -3.67 1.85
N LEU A 386 3.43 -4.59 0.90
CA LEU A 386 4.11 -5.88 0.95
C LEU A 386 5.54 -5.77 0.40
N TRP A 387 6.53 -5.99 1.28
CA TRP A 387 7.93 -6.14 0.93
C TRP A 387 8.29 -7.63 0.81
N TYR A 388 8.67 -8.15 -0.35
CA TYR A 388 8.64 -7.56 -1.70
C TYR A 388 7.64 -8.34 -2.56
N ALA A 389 7.12 -7.71 -3.61
CA ALA A 389 5.96 -8.20 -4.35
C ALA A 389 6.13 -9.65 -4.84
N LYS A 390 7.32 -10.05 -5.27
CA LYS A 390 7.60 -11.42 -5.72
C LYS A 390 7.41 -12.48 -4.62
N ALA A 391 7.68 -12.18 -3.34
CA ALA A 391 7.38 -13.14 -2.26
C ALA A 391 5.87 -13.38 -2.08
N VAL A 392 5.03 -12.41 -2.47
CA VAL A 392 3.56 -12.55 -2.51
C VAL A 392 3.14 -13.40 -3.72
N VAL A 393 3.69 -13.10 -4.91
CA VAL A 393 3.44 -13.79 -6.18
C VAL A 393 3.86 -15.27 -6.12
N ASP A 394 5.00 -15.55 -5.47
CA ASP A 394 5.49 -16.91 -5.19
C ASP A 394 4.68 -17.62 -4.08
N ASN A 395 3.66 -16.95 -3.51
CA ASN A 395 2.78 -17.43 -2.44
C ASN A 395 3.54 -17.94 -1.20
N VAL A 396 4.63 -17.25 -0.81
CA VAL A 396 5.48 -17.65 0.33
C VAL A 396 4.63 -17.78 1.59
N GLY A 397 4.71 -18.95 2.25
CA GLY A 397 3.93 -19.25 3.45
C GLY A 397 2.41 -19.33 3.25
N ASN A 398 1.93 -19.44 2.01
CA ASN A 398 0.52 -19.29 1.60
C ASN A 398 -0.07 -17.88 1.82
N ILE A 399 0.78 -16.84 1.92
CA ILE A 399 0.32 -15.47 2.22
C ILE A 399 -0.61 -14.92 1.12
N GLY A 400 -0.26 -15.03 -0.17
CA GLY A 400 -1.15 -14.60 -1.26
C GLY A 400 -2.50 -15.32 -1.22
N GLN A 401 -2.48 -16.65 -1.05
CA GLN A 401 -3.69 -17.45 -0.89
C GLN A 401 -4.54 -16.99 0.32
N ALA A 402 -3.93 -16.62 1.44
CA ALA A 402 -4.64 -16.10 2.61
C ALA A 402 -5.22 -14.69 2.38
N LEU A 403 -4.52 -13.83 1.64
CA LEU A 403 -5.02 -12.51 1.23
C LEU A 403 -6.24 -12.65 0.31
N ARG A 404 -6.14 -13.37 -0.82
CA ARG A 404 -7.25 -13.51 -1.80
C ARG A 404 -8.50 -14.18 -1.25
N ASN A 405 -8.37 -15.11 -0.30
CA ASN A 405 -9.51 -15.86 0.23
C ASN A 405 -10.13 -15.25 1.49
N ASN A 406 -9.33 -14.60 2.35
CA ASN A 406 -9.74 -14.18 3.68
C ASN A 406 -9.68 -12.64 3.85
N TYR A 407 -8.47 -12.06 3.81
CA TYR A 407 -8.25 -10.69 4.29
C TYR A 407 -8.58 -9.60 3.26
N TRP A 408 -8.27 -9.84 1.99
CA TRP A 408 -8.43 -8.89 0.87
C TRP A 408 -9.42 -9.37 -0.20
N ARG A 409 -10.28 -10.32 0.18
CA ARG A 409 -11.26 -11.04 -0.66
C ARG A 409 -12.12 -10.17 -1.57
N TYR A 410 -12.41 -8.93 -1.17
CA TYR A 410 -13.19 -7.98 -1.94
C TYR A 410 -12.34 -6.76 -2.34
N PRO A 411 -12.62 -6.10 -3.48
CA PRO A 411 -11.92 -4.88 -3.87
C PRO A 411 -12.00 -3.80 -2.79
N ALA A 412 -10.90 -3.09 -2.58
CA ALA A 412 -10.85 -1.89 -1.75
C ALA A 412 -10.48 -0.67 -2.60
N LEU A 413 -11.14 0.45 -2.31
CA LEU A 413 -10.78 1.77 -2.82
C LEU A 413 -9.61 2.32 -2.01
N GLN A 414 -8.94 3.37 -2.50
CA GLN A 414 -7.90 4.03 -1.71
C GLN A 414 -8.46 4.74 -0.47
N PRO A 415 -7.64 4.93 0.58
CA PRO A 415 -7.94 5.83 1.70
C PRO A 415 -8.32 7.24 1.22
N SER A 416 -9.08 7.96 2.05
CA SER A 416 -9.51 9.33 1.70
C SER A 416 -8.40 10.33 1.99
N MET A 417 -8.14 11.24 1.04
CA MET A 417 -7.14 12.31 1.16
C MET A 417 -7.79 13.69 1.04
N PRO A 418 -8.66 14.09 2.00
CA PRO A 418 -9.42 15.35 1.94
C PRO A 418 -8.54 16.61 2.02
N PHE A 419 -7.26 16.45 2.33
CA PHE A 419 -6.24 17.51 2.29
C PHE A 419 -5.67 17.77 0.88
N LEU A 420 -5.98 16.91 -0.12
CA LEU A 420 -5.70 17.15 -1.54
C LEU A 420 -6.94 17.69 -2.27
N ASP A 421 -8.10 17.03 -2.07
CA ASP A 421 -9.41 17.53 -2.46
C ASP A 421 -10.51 16.88 -1.61
N ASP A 422 -11.51 17.67 -1.18
CA ASP A 422 -12.65 17.25 -0.37
C ASP A 422 -13.95 17.03 -1.19
N LYS A 423 -13.94 17.36 -2.49
CA LYS A 423 -15.15 17.42 -3.33
C LYS A 423 -15.29 16.24 -4.27
N ALA A 424 -16.03 15.23 -3.81
CA ALA A 424 -16.47 14.11 -4.63
C ALA A 424 -17.09 14.54 -5.99
N PRO A 425 -16.74 13.88 -7.10
CA PRO A 425 -17.20 14.25 -8.44
C PRO A 425 -18.71 14.08 -8.61
N LYS A 426 -19.25 14.62 -9.70
CA LYS A 426 -20.70 14.49 -9.99
C LYS A 426 -21.04 13.06 -10.41
N LYS A 427 -22.26 12.62 -10.08
CA LYS A 427 -22.70 11.23 -10.33
C LYS A 427 -22.72 10.84 -11.82
N PRO A 428 -22.43 9.56 -12.17
CA PRO A 428 -22.53 9.05 -13.54
C PRO A 428 -23.88 9.33 -14.20
N ARG A 429 -23.83 9.67 -15.50
CA ARG A 429 -25.00 10.02 -16.31
C ARG A 429 -25.43 8.85 -17.20
N LYS A 430 -26.70 8.84 -17.63
CA LYS A 430 -27.29 7.88 -18.58
C LYS A 430 -26.99 6.38 -18.33
N VAL A 431 -26.87 5.95 -17.06
CA VAL A 431 -26.67 4.53 -16.70
C VAL A 431 -27.80 3.66 -17.29
N LYS A 432 -27.47 2.81 -18.26
CA LYS A 432 -28.41 1.90 -18.96
C LYS A 432 -27.74 0.58 -19.36
N PRO A 433 -28.42 -0.58 -19.23
CA PRO A 433 -27.99 -1.79 -19.89
C PRO A 433 -28.36 -1.75 -21.39
N VAL A 434 -27.56 -2.41 -22.22
CA VAL A 434 -27.71 -2.54 -23.68
C VAL A 434 -27.23 -3.94 -24.07
N TRP A 435 -27.85 -4.55 -25.08
CA TRP A 435 -27.31 -5.76 -25.74
C TRP A 435 -26.34 -5.35 -26.86
N THR A 436 -25.14 -5.94 -26.86
CA THR A 436 -24.13 -5.83 -27.93
C THR A 436 -23.79 -7.24 -28.45
N GLY A 437 -22.94 -7.35 -29.48
CA GLY A 437 -22.41 -8.64 -29.92
C GLY A 437 -21.64 -9.39 -28.82
N ASP A 438 -21.10 -8.65 -27.86
CA ASP A 438 -20.38 -9.16 -26.68
C ASP A 438 -21.34 -9.60 -25.54
N GLY A 439 -22.66 -9.49 -25.74
CA GLY A 439 -23.69 -9.83 -24.77
C GLY A 439 -24.29 -8.62 -24.05
N TYR A 440 -24.70 -8.79 -22.80
CA TYR A 440 -25.40 -7.75 -22.05
C TYR A 440 -24.40 -6.83 -21.32
N VAL A 441 -24.46 -5.52 -21.55
CA VAL A 441 -23.47 -4.56 -21.05
C VAL A 441 -24.14 -3.34 -20.42
N LEU A 442 -23.73 -2.99 -19.20
CA LEU A 442 -24.12 -1.78 -18.51
C LEU A 442 -23.22 -0.62 -18.95
N PHE A 443 -23.79 0.39 -19.61
CA PHE A 443 -23.10 1.60 -20.05
C PHE A 443 -23.47 2.82 -19.21
N TRP A 444 -22.55 3.78 -19.08
CA TRP A 444 -22.79 5.10 -18.50
C TRP A 444 -22.01 6.19 -19.22
N GLN A 445 -22.20 7.45 -18.81
CA GLN A 445 -21.46 8.60 -19.30
C GLN A 445 -20.77 9.32 -18.14
N LYS A 446 -19.49 9.66 -18.34
CA LYS A 446 -18.69 10.49 -17.44
C LYS A 446 -19.44 11.79 -17.07
N PRO A 447 -19.42 12.26 -15.81
CA PRO A 447 -19.93 13.58 -15.43
C PRO A 447 -19.23 14.71 -16.20
N LYS A 448 -19.78 15.93 -16.15
CA LYS A 448 -19.06 17.14 -16.54
C LYS A 448 -18.35 17.72 -15.31
N ALA A 449 -17.03 17.88 -15.41
CA ALA A 449 -16.18 18.57 -14.45
C ALA A 449 -15.99 20.06 -14.83
N LYS A 450 -15.39 20.84 -13.92
CA LYS A 450 -14.79 22.16 -14.22
C LYS A 450 -13.35 22.26 -13.71
N HIS A 451 -13.06 21.63 -12.59
CA HIS A 451 -11.73 21.56 -11.99
C HIS A 451 -11.20 20.12 -12.04
N TRP A 452 -9.90 19.91 -11.82
CA TRP A 452 -9.30 18.56 -11.88
C TRP A 452 -9.89 17.61 -10.83
N GLY A 453 -10.26 18.11 -9.65
CA GLY A 453 -10.89 17.35 -8.57
C GLY A 453 -12.31 16.85 -8.90
N ASP A 454 -13.13 17.71 -9.55
CA ASP A 454 -14.45 17.32 -10.09
C ASP A 454 -14.36 16.17 -11.13
N GLU A 455 -13.17 15.85 -11.66
CA GLU A 455 -13.02 14.96 -12.79
C GLU A 455 -13.00 13.48 -12.40
N ALA A 456 -14.10 12.80 -12.75
CA ALA A 456 -14.21 11.36 -12.69
C ALA A 456 -13.17 10.66 -13.57
N ASN A 457 -12.21 9.97 -12.95
CA ASN A 457 -11.16 9.19 -13.61
C ASN A 457 -11.38 7.69 -13.49
N ARG A 458 -12.05 7.21 -12.43
CA ARG A 458 -12.49 5.81 -12.27
C ARG A 458 -13.97 5.74 -11.89
N PHE A 459 -14.53 4.55 -11.90
CA PHE A 459 -15.91 4.24 -11.54
C PHE A 459 -15.98 2.97 -10.69
N VAL A 460 -16.91 2.91 -9.75
CA VAL A 460 -17.23 1.68 -9.00
C VAL A 460 -18.61 1.20 -9.42
N VAL A 461 -18.71 -0.09 -9.74
CA VAL A 461 -19.98 -0.74 -10.06
C VAL A 461 -20.34 -1.65 -8.90
N TYR A 462 -21.45 -1.35 -8.22
CA TYR A 462 -22.00 -2.15 -7.14
C TYR A 462 -23.19 -2.99 -7.62
N ARG A 463 -23.36 -4.20 -7.06
CA ARG A 463 -24.48 -5.11 -7.31
C ARG A 463 -25.14 -5.54 -6.00
N PHE A 464 -26.46 -5.36 -5.92
CA PHE A 464 -27.33 -5.77 -4.82
C PHE A 464 -28.44 -6.69 -5.34
N GLY A 465 -28.89 -7.64 -4.51
CA GLY A 465 -29.96 -8.57 -4.81
C GLY A 465 -31.37 -7.94 -4.87
N ALA A 466 -32.37 -8.78 -5.11
CA ALA A 466 -33.77 -8.35 -5.09
C ALA A 466 -34.19 -7.91 -3.68
N GLY A 467 -34.71 -6.68 -3.54
CA GLY A 467 -35.15 -6.12 -2.25
C GLY A 467 -34.04 -5.69 -1.29
N GLU A 468 -32.77 -5.96 -1.61
CA GLU A 468 -31.64 -5.64 -0.74
C GLU A 468 -31.45 -4.12 -0.54
N LYS A 469 -31.21 -3.72 0.72
CA LYS A 469 -30.89 -2.33 1.07
C LYS A 469 -29.51 -1.96 0.51
N VAL A 470 -29.49 -1.04 -0.45
CA VAL A 470 -28.24 -0.47 -1.01
C VAL A 470 -27.40 0.16 0.12
N ASN A 471 -26.32 -0.51 0.50
CA ASN A 471 -25.21 0.01 1.28
C ASN A 471 -23.99 0.14 0.36
N LEU A 472 -23.50 1.35 0.11
CA LEU A 472 -22.31 1.53 -0.73
C LEU A 472 -21.00 1.30 0.03
N ASP A 473 -21.04 1.13 1.36
CA ASP A 473 -19.85 0.98 2.19
C ASP A 473 -19.51 -0.47 2.55
N ASP A 474 -20.27 -1.42 1.98
CA ASP A 474 -20.00 -2.86 2.00
C ASP A 474 -19.20 -3.26 0.74
N PRO A 475 -17.90 -3.62 0.84
CA PRO A 475 -17.10 -3.97 -0.33
C PRO A 475 -17.52 -5.30 -0.98
N SER A 476 -18.27 -6.17 -0.29
CA SER A 476 -18.79 -7.42 -0.88
C SER A 476 -19.80 -7.17 -2.00
N LYS A 477 -20.26 -5.92 -2.13
CA LYS A 477 -21.18 -5.44 -3.18
C LYS A 477 -20.45 -4.85 -4.37
N ILE A 478 -19.13 -4.60 -4.30
CA ILE A 478 -18.32 -4.10 -5.42
C ILE A 478 -18.15 -5.23 -6.44
N ALA A 479 -18.72 -5.04 -7.63
CA ALA A 479 -18.59 -5.96 -8.76
C ALA A 479 -17.40 -5.62 -9.67
N THR A 480 -16.97 -4.36 -9.71
CA THR A 480 -15.69 -3.92 -10.30
C THR A 480 -15.33 -2.48 -9.90
N VAL A 481 -14.05 -2.14 -10.01
CA VAL A 481 -13.52 -0.77 -10.09
C VAL A 481 -12.82 -0.64 -11.44
N THR A 482 -13.14 0.39 -12.24
CA THR A 482 -12.59 0.53 -13.60
C THR A 482 -12.53 1.99 -14.07
N ASP A 483 -11.56 2.27 -14.93
CA ASP A 483 -11.44 3.44 -15.82
C ASP A 483 -12.57 3.54 -16.86
N LYS A 484 -13.10 2.39 -17.33
CA LYS A 484 -14.05 2.30 -18.43
C LYS A 484 -15.43 2.83 -18.06
N THR A 485 -16.16 3.30 -19.08
CA THR A 485 -17.56 3.76 -18.96
C THR A 485 -18.60 2.64 -19.18
N HIS A 486 -18.18 1.38 -19.05
CA HIS A 486 -19.02 0.20 -19.25
C HIS A 486 -18.59 -0.99 -18.39
N TYR A 487 -19.52 -1.93 -18.15
CA TYR A 487 -19.31 -3.18 -17.44
C TYR A 487 -20.13 -4.31 -18.09
N ARG A 488 -19.49 -5.43 -18.45
CA ARG A 488 -20.18 -6.62 -18.98
C ARG A 488 -20.96 -7.28 -17.85
N LEU A 489 -22.26 -7.42 -18.03
CA LEU A 489 -23.17 -8.00 -17.04
C LEU A 489 -23.13 -9.53 -17.14
N PRO A 490 -23.06 -10.26 -16.01
CA PRO A 490 -23.16 -11.72 -16.00
C PRO A 490 -24.63 -12.14 -16.15
N TYR A 491 -25.18 -11.97 -17.35
CA TYR A 491 -26.51 -12.42 -17.74
C TYR A 491 -26.57 -13.95 -17.81
N VAL A 492 -27.70 -14.54 -17.40
CA VAL A 492 -27.97 -15.98 -17.46
C VAL A 492 -29.29 -16.23 -18.21
N ASP A 493 -30.42 -15.77 -17.66
CA ASP A 493 -31.76 -16.09 -18.14
C ASP A 493 -32.76 -14.92 -18.10
N GLY A 494 -32.43 -13.81 -17.43
CA GLY A 494 -33.33 -12.66 -17.23
C GLY A 494 -34.39 -12.89 -16.14
N GLY A 495 -34.30 -13.99 -15.39
CA GLY A 495 -35.16 -14.33 -14.27
C GLY A 495 -34.84 -13.49 -13.03
N THR A 496 -33.56 -13.26 -12.74
CA THR A 496 -33.12 -12.71 -11.45
C THR A 496 -32.96 -11.20 -11.48
N LYS A 497 -33.70 -10.50 -10.60
CA LYS A 497 -33.67 -9.03 -10.51
C LYS A 497 -32.59 -8.54 -9.55
N TYR A 498 -31.64 -7.76 -10.07
CA TYR A 498 -30.60 -7.07 -9.31
C TYR A 498 -30.80 -5.55 -9.33
N THR A 499 -30.28 -4.88 -8.30
CA THR A 499 -30.05 -3.43 -8.32
C THR A 499 -28.58 -3.16 -8.54
N TYR A 500 -28.24 -2.54 -9.67
CA TYR A 500 -26.91 -2.01 -9.92
C TYR A 500 -26.82 -0.55 -9.50
N VAL A 501 -25.65 -0.13 -9.01
CA VAL A 501 -25.35 1.27 -8.71
C VAL A 501 -23.98 1.60 -9.27
N VAL A 502 -23.87 2.68 -10.05
CA VAL A 502 -22.58 3.17 -10.54
C VAL A 502 -22.22 4.47 -9.84
N THR A 503 -21.03 4.54 -9.26
CA THR A 503 -20.41 5.78 -8.75
C THR A 503 -19.21 6.14 -9.64
N ALA A 504 -18.84 7.41 -9.64
CA ALA A 504 -17.57 7.92 -10.13
C ALA A 504 -16.61 8.22 -8.97
N LEU A 505 -15.31 8.08 -9.25
CA LEU A 505 -14.17 8.43 -8.42
C LEU A 505 -13.28 9.43 -9.17
N ASP A 506 -12.71 10.39 -8.45
CA ASP A 506 -11.66 11.28 -8.96
C ASP A 506 -10.26 10.61 -8.89
N ARG A 507 -9.18 11.40 -8.99
CA ARG A 507 -7.79 10.91 -8.85
C ARG A 507 -7.34 10.64 -7.41
N VAL A 508 -7.91 11.33 -6.42
CA VAL A 508 -7.56 11.17 -4.99
C VAL A 508 -8.48 10.17 -4.27
N GLY A 509 -9.54 9.72 -4.92
CA GLY A 509 -10.42 8.65 -4.50
C GLY A 509 -11.75 9.09 -3.88
N ASN A 510 -12.17 10.36 -3.97
CA ASN A 510 -13.47 10.77 -3.44
C ASN A 510 -14.62 10.18 -4.29
N GLU A 511 -15.71 9.76 -3.65
CA GLU A 511 -16.77 8.98 -4.32
C GLU A 511 -18.08 9.74 -4.46
N SER A 512 -18.54 9.87 -5.71
CA SER A 512 -19.82 10.51 -6.04
C SER A 512 -21.04 9.74 -5.54
N LYS A 513 -22.16 10.43 -5.31
CA LYS A 513 -23.47 9.80 -5.00
C LYS A 513 -23.92 8.85 -6.13
N GLY A 514 -24.11 7.57 -5.84
CA GLY A 514 -24.40 6.55 -6.87
C GLY A 514 -25.67 6.76 -7.70
N LYS A 515 -25.59 6.42 -9.00
CA LYS A 515 -26.74 6.35 -9.92
C LYS A 515 -27.24 4.91 -10.00
N LYS A 516 -28.41 4.65 -9.40
CA LYS A 516 -29.06 3.33 -9.37
C LYS A 516 -29.74 2.96 -10.69
N LYS A 517 -29.75 1.67 -11.05
CA LYS A 517 -30.52 1.06 -12.14
C LYS A 517 -30.91 -0.39 -11.77
N GLY A 518 -32.20 -0.70 -11.83
CA GLY A 518 -32.68 -2.08 -11.77
C GLY A 518 -32.40 -2.81 -13.08
N ILE A 519 -31.91 -4.05 -13.00
CA ILE A 519 -31.50 -4.90 -14.12
C ILE A 519 -32.02 -6.33 -13.84
N LYS A 520 -32.39 -7.06 -14.88
CA LYS A 520 -32.61 -8.51 -14.84
C LYS A 520 -31.41 -9.21 -15.48
N LEU A 521 -30.90 -10.25 -14.83
CA LEU A 521 -29.85 -11.15 -15.30
C LEU A 521 -30.41 -12.58 -15.32
#